data_AF-A0A847JMT3-F1
#
_entry.id   AF-A0A847JMT3-F1
#
_cell.length_a   1.000
_cell.length_b   1.000
_cell.length_c   1.000
_cell.angle_alpha   90.00
_cell.angle_beta   90.00
_cell.angle_gamma   90.00
#
_symmetry.space_group_name_H-M   'P 1'
#
loop_
_entity.id
_entity.type
_entity.pdbx_description
1 polymer ?
#
loop_
_entity_poly.entity_id
_entity_poly.type
_entity_poly.pdbx_seq_one_letter_code
_entity_poly.pdbx_strand_id
1 'polypeptide(L)'
;RMARANQDSSFFGGPIILTPHPGEFSEFIPMLGSDFSGKTSESVTSVTALAKKYEIALALRASTTHVGLPDGTCFIYDGSTPGLGIAGSGDVLSGMIGGVLARWIAFSKERKENRESTEPATSSDNPVARALLGAILVHGLAGKQLWLKKGWFTPLDLANACARISSGAMETDMDNDR
;
A
#
# COMPACT_ATOMS: atom_id res chain seq x y z
N ARG A 1 11.94 -23.43 -27.64
CA ARG A 1 10.93 -22.38 -27.89
C ARG A 1 10.64 -21.68 -26.56
N MET A 2 11.46 -20.72 -26.16
CA MET A 2 11.26 -19.94 -24.94
C MET A 2 10.50 -18.66 -25.31
N ALA A 3 9.24 -18.57 -24.85
CA ALA A 3 8.43 -17.38 -25.03
C ALA A 3 8.99 -16.26 -24.13
N ARG A 4 9.40 -15.15 -24.75
CA ARG A 4 9.63 -13.87 -24.09
C ARG A 4 8.32 -13.46 -23.40
N ALA A 5 8.28 -13.51 -22.08
CA ALA A 5 7.24 -12.84 -21.30
C ALA A 5 7.58 -11.35 -21.20
N ASN A 6 7.47 -10.63 -22.33
CA ASN A 6 6.96 -9.27 -22.27
C ASN A 6 5.45 -9.45 -22.16
N GLN A 7 4.93 -9.57 -20.95
CA GLN A 7 3.50 -9.36 -20.74
C GLN A 7 3.35 -7.89 -20.38
N ASP A 8 3.10 -7.14 -21.44
CA ASP A 8 2.82 -5.72 -21.40
C ASP A 8 1.78 -5.44 -20.30
N SER A 9 2.12 -4.52 -19.38
CA SER A 9 1.16 -3.83 -18.51
C SER A 9 0.03 -3.13 -19.29
N SER A 10 0.07 -3.18 -20.64
CA SER A 10 -0.96 -2.71 -21.57
C SER A 10 -2.31 -3.41 -21.43
N PHE A 11 -2.40 -4.63 -20.88
CA PHE A 11 -3.69 -5.32 -20.74
C PHE A 11 -4.65 -4.60 -19.79
N PHE A 12 -4.12 -4.01 -18.70
CA PHE A 12 -4.94 -3.33 -17.68
C PHE A 12 -5.02 -1.82 -17.88
N GLY A 13 -4.27 -1.24 -18.84
CA GLY A 13 -4.31 0.19 -19.17
C GLY A 13 -3.87 1.13 -18.04
N GLY A 14 -3.22 0.62 -16.98
CA GLY A 14 -2.84 1.39 -15.80
C GLY A 14 -2.01 0.58 -14.78
N PRO A 15 -1.56 1.22 -13.69
CA PRO A 15 -0.76 0.57 -12.67
C PRO A 15 -1.57 -0.51 -11.93
N ILE A 16 -0.93 -1.64 -11.64
CA ILE A 16 -1.52 -2.74 -10.87
C ILE A 16 -0.98 -2.66 -9.44
N ILE A 17 -1.90 -2.71 -8.47
CA ILE A 17 -1.58 -2.73 -7.05
C ILE A 17 -2.18 -3.99 -6.43
N LEU A 18 -1.36 -4.81 -5.76
CA LEU A 18 -1.82 -5.96 -4.99
C LEU A 18 -1.63 -5.71 -3.49
N THR A 19 -2.60 -6.11 -2.67
CA THR A 19 -2.58 -5.92 -1.21
C THR A 19 -2.73 -7.23 -0.43
N PRO A 20 -1.91 -8.27 -0.70
CA PRO A 20 -2.12 -9.58 -0.11
C PRO A 20 -1.85 -9.58 1.39
N HIS A 21 -2.56 -10.42 2.13
CA HIS A 21 -2.10 -10.86 3.45
C HIS A 21 -1.08 -12.02 3.31
N PRO A 22 -0.38 -12.46 4.37
CA PRO A 22 0.67 -13.48 4.27
C PRO A 22 0.23 -14.81 3.64
N GLY A 23 -1.03 -15.22 3.89
CA GLY A 23 -1.63 -16.42 3.28
C GLY A 23 -1.93 -16.28 1.79
N GLU A 24 -2.43 -15.14 1.33
CA GLU A 24 -2.53 -14.87 -0.12
C GLU A 24 -1.14 -14.78 -0.75
N PHE A 25 -0.18 -14.19 -0.03
CA PHE A 25 1.18 -14.01 -0.54
C PHE A 25 1.92 -15.35 -0.71
N SER A 26 1.70 -16.33 0.17
CA SER A 26 2.34 -17.64 0.05
C SER A 26 1.99 -18.37 -1.24
N GLU A 27 0.82 -18.11 -1.83
CA GLU A 27 0.41 -18.70 -3.11
C GLU A 27 1.27 -18.20 -4.29
N PHE A 28 1.91 -17.04 -4.15
CA PHE A 28 2.83 -16.51 -5.17
C PHE A 28 4.27 -17.04 -5.03
N ILE A 29 4.67 -17.53 -3.86
CA ILE A 29 6.05 -17.98 -3.61
C ILE A 29 6.50 -19.07 -4.60
N PRO A 30 5.72 -20.12 -4.89
CA PRO A 30 6.10 -21.13 -5.89
C PRO A 30 6.34 -20.53 -7.27
N MET A 31 5.66 -19.43 -7.60
CA MET A 31 5.82 -18.75 -8.88
C MET A 31 7.13 -17.99 -8.98
N LEU A 32 7.81 -17.66 -7.86
CA LEU A 32 9.11 -16.97 -7.87
C LEU A 32 10.28 -17.89 -8.21
N GLY A 33 10.10 -19.21 -8.13
CA GLY A 33 11.13 -20.21 -8.44
C GLY A 33 11.72 -20.89 -7.20
N SER A 34 12.54 -21.93 -7.42
CA SER A 34 13.09 -22.80 -6.37
C SER A 34 13.90 -22.06 -5.31
N ASP A 35 14.53 -20.93 -5.67
CA ASP A 35 15.37 -20.12 -4.76
C ASP A 35 14.56 -19.37 -3.69
N PHE A 36 13.22 -19.44 -3.79
CA PHE A 36 12.28 -18.90 -2.81
C PHE A 36 11.58 -19.99 -1.99
N SER A 37 11.86 -21.27 -2.28
CA SER A 37 11.37 -22.39 -1.49
C SER A 37 11.86 -22.28 -0.04
N GLY A 38 10.92 -22.23 0.91
CA GLY A 38 11.21 -22.13 2.34
C GLY A 38 11.51 -20.71 2.84
N LYS A 39 11.48 -19.68 1.99
CA LYS A 39 11.49 -18.28 2.47
C LYS A 39 10.15 -17.94 3.13
N THR A 40 10.20 -17.16 4.19
CA THR A 40 8.99 -16.62 4.80
C THR A 40 8.27 -15.70 3.80
N SER A 41 6.94 -15.70 3.84
CA SER A 41 6.11 -14.80 3.05
C SER A 41 6.45 -13.33 3.31
N GLU A 42 6.98 -13.00 4.50
CA GLU A 42 7.27 -11.63 4.95
C GLU A 42 8.70 -11.14 4.63
N SER A 43 9.45 -11.82 3.76
CA SER A 43 10.79 -11.37 3.39
C SER A 43 10.76 -10.23 2.35
N VAL A 44 11.52 -9.15 2.61
CA VAL A 44 11.82 -8.08 1.63
C VAL A 44 12.23 -8.64 0.27
N THR A 45 13.04 -9.71 0.27
CA THR A 45 13.51 -10.36 -0.96
C THR A 45 12.36 -10.96 -1.76
N SER A 46 11.38 -11.59 -1.11
CA SER A 46 10.20 -12.17 -1.77
C SER A 46 9.28 -11.07 -2.31
N VAL A 47 9.02 -10.04 -1.50
CA VAL A 47 8.17 -8.89 -1.85
C VAL A 47 8.72 -8.15 -3.08
N THR A 48 10.03 -7.82 -3.05
CA THR A 48 10.68 -7.13 -4.17
C THR A 48 10.79 -8.01 -5.42
N ALA A 49 11.06 -9.30 -5.26
CA ALA A 49 11.09 -10.23 -6.39
C ALA A 49 9.73 -10.34 -7.09
N LEU A 50 8.63 -10.40 -6.33
CA LEU A 50 7.29 -10.45 -6.90
C LEU A 50 6.92 -9.15 -7.61
N ALA A 51 7.17 -8.01 -6.95
CA ALA A 51 6.91 -6.68 -7.51
C ALA A 51 7.64 -6.45 -8.84
N LYS A 52 8.94 -6.82 -8.90
CA LYS A 52 9.74 -6.76 -10.14
C LYS A 52 9.23 -7.73 -11.20
N LYS A 53 9.00 -8.99 -10.84
CA LYS A 53 8.67 -10.05 -11.80
C LYS A 53 7.37 -9.76 -12.56
N TYR A 54 6.39 -9.17 -11.87
CA TYR A 54 5.08 -8.89 -12.45
C TYR A 54 4.87 -7.40 -12.78
N GLU A 55 5.90 -6.57 -12.62
CA GLU A 55 5.84 -5.11 -12.81
C GLU A 55 4.67 -4.45 -12.05
N ILE A 56 4.45 -4.88 -10.80
CA ILE A 56 3.35 -4.41 -9.95
C ILE A 56 3.85 -3.63 -8.74
N ALA A 57 2.99 -2.75 -8.20
CA ALA A 57 3.12 -2.30 -6.83
C ALA A 57 2.45 -3.32 -5.89
N LEU A 58 3.07 -3.60 -4.77
CA LEU A 58 2.66 -4.64 -3.85
C LEU A 58 2.70 -4.09 -2.42
N ALA A 59 1.63 -4.27 -1.64
CA ALA A 59 1.60 -4.00 -0.20
C ALA A 59 1.24 -5.27 0.56
N LEU A 60 2.25 -5.99 1.04
CA LEU A 60 2.08 -7.18 1.88
C LEU A 60 1.67 -6.77 3.30
N ARG A 61 0.43 -7.07 3.67
CA ARG A 61 -0.19 -6.69 4.95
C ARG A 61 0.10 -7.74 6.04
N ALA A 62 1.31 -7.71 6.57
CA ALA A 62 1.74 -8.53 7.70
C ALA A 62 1.73 -7.73 9.01
N SER A 63 2.32 -8.27 10.08
CA SER A 63 2.63 -7.52 11.31
C SER A 63 3.35 -6.20 11.02
N THR A 64 4.26 -6.24 10.04
CA THR A 64 4.85 -5.08 9.39
C THR A 64 4.44 -5.05 7.92
N THR A 65 3.98 -3.90 7.43
CA THR A 65 3.56 -3.80 6.03
C THR A 65 4.76 -3.57 5.13
N HIS A 66 4.98 -4.47 4.18
CA HIS A 66 6.06 -4.36 3.21
C HIS A 66 5.53 -3.89 1.87
N VAL A 67 6.11 -2.82 1.32
CA VAL A 67 5.67 -2.20 0.08
C VAL A 67 6.75 -2.36 -1.00
N GLY A 68 6.54 -3.30 -1.91
CA GLY A 68 7.43 -3.52 -3.05
C GLY A 68 6.98 -2.74 -4.29
N LEU A 69 7.92 -2.13 -4.99
CA LEU A 69 7.69 -1.43 -6.26
C LEU A 69 8.34 -2.16 -7.44
N PRO A 70 7.88 -1.92 -8.68
CA PRO A 70 8.44 -2.53 -9.89
C PRO A 70 9.93 -2.25 -10.10
N ASP A 71 10.42 -1.10 -9.62
CA ASP A 71 11.84 -0.72 -9.71
C ASP A 71 12.74 -1.47 -8.72
N GLY A 72 12.15 -2.22 -7.78
CA GLY A 72 12.85 -2.93 -6.73
C GLY A 72 12.98 -2.20 -5.41
N THR A 73 12.48 -0.97 -5.32
CA THR A 73 12.37 -0.28 -4.04
C THR A 73 11.44 -1.06 -3.13
N CYS A 74 11.81 -1.15 -1.85
CA CYS A 74 10.96 -1.68 -0.80
C CYS A 74 10.85 -0.67 0.32
N PHE A 75 9.64 -0.31 0.71
CA PHE A 75 9.38 0.42 1.94
C PHE A 75 8.83 -0.53 3.00
N ILE A 76 9.11 -0.24 4.25
CA ILE A 76 8.58 -1.00 5.39
C ILE A 76 7.85 -0.01 6.30
N TYR A 77 6.60 -0.32 6.59
CA TYR A 77 5.80 0.40 7.58
C TYR A 77 5.57 -0.50 8.80
N ASP A 78 6.20 -0.13 9.91
CA ASP A 78 5.97 -0.74 11.21
C ASP A 78 4.92 0.06 11.99
N GLY A 79 3.65 -0.29 11.75
CA GLY A 79 2.49 0.29 12.44
C GLY A 79 1.64 -0.76 13.17
N SER A 80 2.24 -1.91 13.49
CA SER A 80 1.56 -3.07 14.04
C SER A 80 0.58 -2.67 15.16
N THR A 81 -0.69 -2.98 14.96
CA THR A 81 -1.76 -2.69 15.93
C THR A 81 -2.72 -3.87 15.94
N PRO A 82 -2.97 -4.52 17.09
CA PRO A 82 -3.89 -5.68 17.17
C PRO A 82 -5.28 -5.40 16.61
N GLY A 83 -5.80 -4.17 16.80
CA GLY A 83 -7.10 -3.74 16.30
C GLY A 83 -7.25 -3.76 14.77
N LEU A 84 -6.15 -3.78 14.01
CA LEU A 84 -6.21 -3.91 12.56
C LEU A 84 -6.47 -5.35 12.09
N GLY A 85 -6.38 -6.34 12.98
CA GLY A 85 -6.68 -7.75 12.73
C GLY A 85 -8.17 -8.09 12.63
N ILE A 86 -9.00 -7.13 12.21
CA ILE A 86 -10.44 -7.32 12.00
C ILE A 86 -10.75 -7.66 10.53
N ALA A 87 -11.76 -8.50 10.31
CA ALA A 87 -12.30 -8.74 8.96
C ALA A 87 -12.76 -7.41 8.35
N GLY A 88 -12.38 -7.13 7.10
CA GLY A 88 -12.71 -5.86 6.42
C GLY A 88 -11.67 -4.75 6.53
N SER A 89 -10.66 -4.87 7.41
CA SER A 89 -9.56 -3.90 7.49
C SER A 89 -8.79 -3.74 6.16
N GLY A 90 -8.60 -4.86 5.44
CA GLY A 90 -7.99 -4.86 4.10
C GLY A 90 -8.82 -4.17 3.03
N ASP A 91 -10.16 -4.27 3.12
CA ASP A 91 -11.08 -3.59 2.19
C ASP A 91 -11.02 -2.08 2.38
N VAL A 92 -10.95 -1.64 3.65
CA VAL A 92 -10.77 -0.22 3.98
C VAL A 92 -9.45 0.30 3.42
N LEU A 93 -8.34 -0.44 3.57
CA LEU A 93 -7.06 -0.04 3.00
C LEU A 93 -7.13 0.04 1.46
N SER A 94 -7.73 -0.95 0.81
CA SER A 94 -7.87 -1.00 -0.64
C SER A 94 -8.69 0.19 -1.17
N GLY A 95 -9.79 0.52 -0.48
CA GLY A 95 -10.60 1.71 -0.77
C GLY A 95 -9.81 3.01 -0.58
N MET A 96 -9.00 3.11 0.48
CA MET A 96 -8.11 4.25 0.71
C MET A 96 -7.06 4.40 -0.39
N ILE A 97 -6.42 3.31 -0.80
CA ILE A 97 -5.45 3.32 -1.91
C ILE A 97 -6.12 3.80 -3.20
N GLY A 98 -7.27 3.22 -3.56
CA GLY A 98 -8.02 3.61 -4.76
C GLY A 98 -8.44 5.08 -4.73
N GLY A 99 -8.97 5.56 -3.61
CA GLY A 99 -9.41 6.94 -3.44
C GLY A 99 -8.26 7.95 -3.52
N VAL A 100 -7.14 7.69 -2.84
CA VAL A 100 -5.95 8.56 -2.89
C VAL A 100 -5.34 8.56 -4.28
N LEU A 101 -5.22 7.40 -4.92
CA LEU A 101 -4.66 7.29 -6.27
C LEU A 101 -5.53 8.01 -7.30
N ALA A 102 -6.86 7.87 -7.23
CA ALA A 102 -7.78 8.57 -8.12
C ALA A 102 -7.64 10.09 -8.01
N ARG A 103 -7.56 10.62 -6.78
CA ARG A 103 -7.29 12.06 -6.54
C ARG A 103 -5.96 12.50 -7.11
N TRP A 104 -4.92 11.67 -6.96
CA TRP A 104 -3.59 11.98 -7.49
C TRP A 104 -3.59 12.04 -9.01
N ILE A 105 -4.17 11.04 -9.68
CA ILE A 105 -4.25 10.98 -11.14
C ILE A 105 -5.01 12.20 -11.68
N ALA A 106 -6.14 12.57 -11.06
CA ALA A 106 -6.89 13.77 -11.42
C ALA A 106 -6.03 15.04 -11.28
N PHE A 107 -5.37 15.23 -10.13
CA PHE A 107 -4.55 16.41 -9.86
C PHE A 107 -3.29 16.50 -10.75
N SER A 108 -2.67 15.36 -11.05
CA SER A 108 -1.50 15.31 -11.96
C SER A 108 -1.86 15.66 -13.40
N LYS A 109 -3.09 15.35 -13.85
CA LYS A 109 -3.58 15.76 -15.17
C LYS A 109 -3.67 17.28 -15.28
N GLU A 110 -4.24 17.94 -14.28
CA GLU A 110 -4.35 19.40 -14.18
C GLU A 110 -2.98 20.11 -14.11
N ARG A 111 -1.98 19.47 -13.47
CA ARG A 111 -0.61 20.03 -13.39
C ARG A 111 0.22 19.84 -14.65
N LYS A 112 0.04 18.75 -15.39
CA LYS A 112 0.73 18.54 -16.68
C LYS A 112 0.25 19.50 -17.76
N GLU A 113 -0.99 19.98 -17.68
CA GLU A 113 -1.47 21.09 -18.50
C GLU A 113 -0.82 22.45 -18.13
N ASN A 114 -0.14 22.55 -16.98
CA ASN A 114 0.39 23.80 -16.43
C ASN A 114 1.91 23.82 -16.15
N ARG A 115 2.70 22.78 -16.50
CA ARG A 115 4.16 22.77 -16.29
C ARG A 115 4.93 22.09 -17.43
N GLU A 116 5.85 22.85 -18.05
CA GLU A 116 7.07 22.34 -18.68
C GLU A 116 8.14 22.18 -17.57
N SER A 117 8.53 20.97 -17.18
CA SER A 117 9.71 20.81 -16.32
C SER A 117 10.41 19.47 -16.53
N THR A 118 11.75 19.52 -16.51
CA THR A 118 12.69 18.58 -17.15
C THR A 118 13.54 17.74 -16.18
N GLU A 119 13.16 17.62 -14.90
CA GLU A 119 13.96 16.86 -13.91
C GLU A 119 13.59 15.37 -13.85
N PRO A 120 14.57 14.46 -13.65
CA PRO A 120 14.33 13.02 -13.61
C PRO A 120 13.63 12.59 -12.30
N ALA A 121 12.53 11.86 -12.43
CA ALA A 121 11.73 11.38 -11.32
C ALA A 121 12.46 10.30 -10.49
N THR A 122 12.50 10.50 -9.17
CA THR A 122 12.96 9.49 -8.20
C THR A 122 11.85 8.46 -7.93
N SER A 123 12.15 7.31 -7.29
CA SER A 123 11.12 6.35 -6.87
C SER A 123 10.12 6.96 -5.87
N SER A 124 10.55 7.96 -5.09
CA SER A 124 9.68 8.80 -4.25
C SER A 124 8.77 9.76 -5.02
N ASP A 125 9.03 10.00 -6.32
CA ASP A 125 8.17 10.80 -7.19
C ASP A 125 7.11 9.97 -7.92
N ASN A 126 7.12 8.64 -7.75
CA ASN A 126 6.12 7.77 -8.33
C ASN A 126 4.74 8.03 -7.66
N PRO A 127 3.73 8.49 -8.41
CA PRO A 127 2.41 8.82 -7.83
C PRO A 127 1.72 7.60 -7.22
N VAL A 128 1.97 6.40 -7.76
CA VAL A 128 1.46 5.14 -7.21
C VAL A 128 2.10 4.86 -5.86
N ALA A 129 3.43 5.03 -5.76
CA ALA A 129 4.15 4.83 -4.50
C ALA A 129 3.66 5.79 -3.43
N ARG A 130 3.51 7.09 -3.76
CA ARG A 130 3.06 8.09 -2.80
C ARG A 130 1.61 7.86 -2.34
N ALA A 131 0.73 7.48 -3.27
CA ALA A 131 -0.65 7.14 -2.93
C ALA A 131 -0.72 5.91 -2.01
N LEU A 132 0.05 4.87 -2.33
CA LEU A 132 0.11 3.63 -1.56
C LEU A 132 0.66 3.86 -0.15
N LEU A 133 1.81 4.55 -0.04
CA LEU A 133 2.42 4.89 1.26
C LEU A 133 1.50 5.80 2.08
N GLY A 134 0.89 6.81 1.47
CA GLY A 134 -0.05 7.70 2.15
C GLY A 134 -1.26 6.95 2.70
N ALA A 135 -1.86 6.06 1.91
CA ALA A 135 -2.99 5.24 2.35
C ALA A 135 -2.63 4.30 3.51
N ILE A 136 -1.46 3.63 3.43
CA ILE A 136 -0.97 2.75 4.51
C ILE A 136 -0.74 3.54 5.79
N LEU A 137 -0.12 4.72 5.70
CA LEU A 137 0.11 5.59 6.86
C LEU A 137 -1.21 6.02 7.51
N VAL A 138 -2.17 6.52 6.73
CA VAL A 138 -3.47 6.95 7.26
C VAL A 138 -4.22 5.79 7.90
N HIS A 139 -4.25 4.63 7.24
CA HIS A 139 -4.90 3.41 7.74
C HIS A 139 -4.28 2.91 9.04
N GLY A 140 -2.94 2.83 9.09
CA GLY A 140 -2.21 2.42 10.28
C GLY A 140 -2.42 3.38 11.45
N LEU A 141 -2.35 4.69 11.21
CA LEU A 141 -2.63 5.71 12.23
C LEU A 141 -4.06 5.66 12.73
N ALA A 142 -5.05 5.53 11.84
CA ALA A 142 -6.45 5.38 12.20
C ALA A 142 -6.69 4.15 13.09
N GLY A 143 -6.11 3.01 12.70
CA GLY A 143 -6.19 1.77 13.49
C GLY A 143 -5.57 1.91 14.87
N LYS A 144 -4.38 2.52 14.96
CA LYS A 144 -3.69 2.77 16.23
C LYS A 144 -4.50 3.69 17.15
N GLN A 145 -5.04 4.79 16.62
CA GLN A 145 -5.86 5.71 17.40
C GLN A 145 -7.15 5.04 17.92
N LEU A 146 -7.86 4.30 17.07
CA LEU A 146 -9.07 3.59 17.47
C LEU A 146 -8.77 2.51 18.51
N TRP A 147 -7.68 1.77 18.35
CA TRP A 147 -7.25 0.76 19.32
C TRP A 147 -7.00 1.36 20.69
N LEU A 148 -6.26 2.47 20.75
CA LEU A 148 -5.95 3.15 22.00
C LEU A 148 -7.20 3.77 22.66
N LYS A 149 -8.18 4.24 21.87
CA LYS A 149 -9.38 4.92 22.38
C LYS A 149 -10.51 3.96 22.77
N LYS A 150 -10.68 2.84 22.07
CA LYS A 150 -11.85 1.96 22.18
C LYS A 150 -11.52 0.47 22.31
N GLY A 151 -10.28 0.04 22.07
CA GLY A 151 -9.95 -1.36 21.88
C GLY A 151 -10.46 -1.87 20.53
N TRP A 152 -11.33 -2.88 20.53
CA TRP A 152 -11.89 -3.44 19.30
C TRP A 152 -12.85 -2.46 18.60
N PHE A 153 -12.77 -2.40 17.27
CA PHE A 153 -13.57 -1.51 16.44
C PHE A 153 -14.04 -2.21 15.16
N THR A 154 -15.04 -1.64 14.50
CA THR A 154 -15.57 -2.18 13.24
C THR A 154 -14.80 -1.63 12.04
N PRO A 155 -14.90 -2.27 10.85
CA PRO A 155 -14.35 -1.70 9.61
C PRO A 155 -14.94 -0.32 9.28
N LEU A 156 -16.19 -0.06 9.68
CA LEU A 156 -16.82 1.24 9.49
C LEU A 156 -16.19 2.31 10.40
N ASP A 157 -15.89 1.99 11.66
CA ASP A 157 -15.14 2.89 12.54
C ASP A 157 -13.78 3.27 11.92
N LEU A 158 -13.09 2.27 11.38
CA LEU A 158 -11.80 2.43 10.71
C LEU A 158 -11.90 3.32 9.47
N ALA A 159 -12.87 3.06 8.58
CA ALA A 159 -13.10 3.88 7.39
C ALA A 159 -13.40 5.35 7.75
N ASN A 160 -14.23 5.57 8.78
CA ASN A 160 -14.54 6.92 9.27
C ASN A 160 -13.32 7.62 9.86
N ALA A 161 -12.47 6.91 10.59
CA ALA A 161 -11.22 7.45 11.12
C ALA A 161 -10.23 7.81 10.00
N CYS A 162 -10.07 6.94 9.00
CA CYS A 162 -9.27 7.22 7.82
C CYS A 162 -9.76 8.48 7.08
N ALA A 163 -11.07 8.65 6.92
CA ALA A 163 -11.67 9.83 6.29
C ALA A 163 -11.32 11.11 7.07
N ARG A 164 -11.47 11.11 8.41
CA ARG A 164 -11.12 12.26 9.26
C ARG A 164 -9.65 12.65 9.16
N ILE A 165 -8.75 11.65 9.26
CA ILE A 165 -7.31 11.89 9.17
C ILE A 165 -6.94 12.45 7.79
N SER A 166 -7.46 11.86 6.72
CA SER A 166 -7.14 12.27 5.35
C SER A 166 -7.75 13.63 4.94
N SER A 167 -8.83 14.07 5.60
CA SER A 167 -9.41 15.40 5.40
C SER A 167 -8.72 16.51 6.21
N GLY A 168 -7.71 16.18 7.02
CA GLY A 168 -7.07 17.12 7.95
C GLY A 168 -7.91 17.43 9.19
N ALA A 169 -9.00 16.69 9.42
CA ALA A 169 -9.80 16.77 10.64
C ALA A 169 -9.17 15.85 11.72
N MET A 170 -7.92 16.14 12.10
CA MET A 170 -7.36 15.57 13.32
C MET A 170 -7.86 16.40 14.51
N GLU A 171 -8.65 15.79 15.39
CA GLU A 171 -8.76 16.29 16.77
C GLU A 171 -7.37 16.16 17.40
N THR A 172 -6.73 17.28 17.68
CA THR A 172 -5.54 17.34 18.54
C THR A 172 -5.96 17.20 20.00
N ASP A 173 -6.64 16.11 20.35
CA ASP A 173 -7.00 15.79 21.74
C ASP A 173 -5.85 15.02 22.40
N MET A 174 -4.69 15.66 22.46
CA MET A 174 -3.54 15.23 23.28
C MET A 174 -3.27 16.21 24.42
N ASP A 175 -4.17 17.17 24.68
CA ASP A 175 -3.93 18.28 25.61
C ASP A 175 -4.96 18.40 26.73
N ASN A 176 -5.74 17.35 27.05
CA ASN A 176 -6.76 17.47 28.11
C ASN A 176 -6.91 16.30 29.09
N ASP A 177 -5.87 15.48 29.28
CA ASP A 177 -5.76 14.64 30.47
C ASP A 177 -4.46 15.01 31.23
N ARG A 178 -4.57 16.05 32.06
CA ARG A 178 -3.75 16.29 33.25
C ARG A 178 -4.65 16.26 34.47
#